data_AF-A0A938F6V7-F1
#
_entry.id   AF-A0A938F6V7-F1
#
_cell.length_a   1.000
_cell.length_b   1.000
_cell.length_c   1.000
_cell.angle_alpha   90.00
_cell.angle_beta   90.00
_cell.angle_gamma   90.00
#
_symmetry.space_group_name_H-M   'P 1'
#
loop_
_entity.id
_entity.type
_entity.pdbx_description
1 polymer ?
#
loop_
_entity_poly.entity_id
_entity_poly.type
_entity_poly.pdbx_seq_one_letter_code
_entity_poly.pdbx_strand_id
1 'polypeptide(L)'
;MLDDTLREADEFIGSHWRDDVDPDEWRERVIDAGWAALRWPRKWYGREMSDDDAAAVEALFAERGVPGPGQDKTNLWAGTMVSFGSDSLKDEFMRRLLLDDVAMCLLYSEPGAGSDLAGIRTSAVRDGDEWIVNGQKVWTSGAAGAEYGMLVARTDWDQPKHRGISFFWFPMRQAGVEVRPLRQATGDSRFNEVFITDARVPDTHRLGELNAGWWVLQTALMYERVAMGGGRRGPALRTARRGATASAHGSIPMPDISLTELARRTGRDTDPRFRQEIARLHCMRMTNEWNGERARAAAETGGSSPLASLGKLYMAQILHYAARIQGHILGMDATLGGAESDTVNAHNYSQLNAYFFSIGGGTDQIQRNIIAERILGLPKEPETDREMPFREVPASTRR
;
A
#
# COMPACT_ATOMS: atom_id res chain seq x y z
N MET A 1 -12.56 12.01 -31.37
CA MET A 1 -11.48 11.38 -30.59
C MET A 1 -11.97 10.96 -29.21
N LEU A 2 -12.26 11.87 -28.27
CA LEU A 2 -12.84 11.48 -26.97
C LEU A 2 -14.24 10.86 -27.11
N ASP A 3 -15.14 11.48 -27.89
CA ASP A 3 -16.48 10.93 -28.15
C ASP A 3 -16.43 9.52 -28.78
N ASP A 4 -15.45 9.26 -29.65
CA ASP A 4 -15.24 7.93 -30.23
C ASP A 4 -14.74 6.92 -29.20
N THR A 5 -13.86 7.37 -28.29
CA THR A 5 -13.32 6.54 -27.20
C THR A 5 -14.40 6.18 -26.18
N LEU A 6 -15.25 7.15 -25.82
CA LEU A 6 -16.38 6.91 -24.93
C LEU A 6 -17.41 5.98 -25.56
N ARG A 7 -17.68 6.14 -26.86
CA ARG A 7 -18.53 5.22 -27.62
C ARG A 7 -17.94 3.81 -27.67
N GLU A 8 -16.64 3.66 -27.93
CA GLU A 8 -15.95 2.37 -27.90
C GLU A 8 -16.03 1.71 -26.52
N ALA A 9 -15.82 2.48 -25.45
CA ALA A 9 -15.96 1.99 -24.08
C ALA A 9 -17.40 1.55 -23.77
N ASP A 10 -18.40 2.32 -24.17
CA ASP A 10 -19.82 1.99 -23.96
C ASP A 10 -20.24 0.75 -24.76
N GLU A 11 -19.82 0.66 -26.02
CA GLU A 11 -20.03 -0.52 -26.87
C GLU A 11 -19.34 -1.77 -26.29
N PHE A 12 -18.12 -1.62 -25.76
CA PHE A 12 -17.41 -2.70 -25.08
C PHE A 12 -18.20 -3.20 -23.85
N ILE A 13 -18.65 -2.29 -22.97
CA ILE A 13 -19.47 -2.63 -21.80
C ILE A 13 -20.76 -3.31 -22.24
N GLY A 14 -21.51 -2.73 -23.18
CA GLY A 14 -22.79 -3.28 -23.66
C GLY A 14 -22.66 -4.67 -24.29
N SER A 15 -21.53 -4.96 -24.94
CA SER A 15 -21.29 -6.24 -25.61
C SER A 15 -20.78 -7.33 -24.66
N HIS A 16 -20.03 -6.96 -23.61
CA HIS A 16 -19.28 -7.93 -22.80
C HIS A 16 -19.69 -8.02 -21.33
N TRP A 17 -20.37 -7.02 -20.76
CA TRP A 17 -20.82 -7.04 -19.38
C TRP A 17 -22.22 -7.63 -19.23
N ARG A 18 -22.39 -8.53 -18.27
CA ARG A 18 -23.69 -9.04 -17.79
C ARG A 18 -23.60 -9.18 -16.28
N ASP A 19 -24.71 -9.06 -15.55
CA ASP A 19 -24.71 -9.13 -14.09
C ASP A 19 -24.23 -10.50 -13.54
N ASP A 20 -24.31 -11.54 -14.38
CA ASP A 20 -23.90 -12.91 -14.09
C ASP A 20 -22.54 -13.28 -14.71
N VAL A 21 -21.83 -12.33 -15.33
CA VAL A 21 -20.48 -12.61 -15.88
C VAL A 21 -19.54 -13.03 -14.76
N ASP A 22 -18.71 -14.03 -15.05
CA ASP A 22 -17.66 -14.42 -14.10
C ASP A 22 -16.70 -13.23 -13.88
N PRO A 23 -16.40 -12.85 -12.62
CA PRO A 23 -15.56 -11.68 -12.34
C PRO A 23 -14.14 -11.79 -12.89
N ASP A 24 -13.58 -12.99 -12.98
CA ASP A 24 -12.24 -13.21 -13.51
C ASP A 24 -12.26 -13.14 -15.04
N GLU A 25 -13.27 -13.75 -15.69
CA GLU A 25 -13.49 -13.60 -17.14
C GLU A 25 -13.68 -12.11 -17.53
N TRP A 26 -14.45 -11.36 -16.75
CA TRP A 26 -14.61 -9.93 -17.00
C TRP A 26 -13.28 -9.17 -16.86
N ARG A 27 -12.50 -9.46 -15.82
CA ARG A 27 -11.20 -8.84 -15.60
C ARG A 27 -10.26 -9.09 -16.78
N GLU A 28 -10.21 -10.33 -17.29
CA GLU A 28 -9.42 -10.68 -18.48
C GLU A 28 -9.84 -9.84 -19.69
N ARG A 29 -11.15 -9.74 -19.98
CA ARG A 29 -11.66 -8.93 -21.10
C ARG A 29 -11.29 -7.46 -20.99
N VAL A 30 -11.41 -6.88 -19.78
CA VAL A 30 -11.03 -5.48 -19.53
C VAL A 30 -9.54 -5.25 -19.74
N ILE A 31 -8.69 -6.19 -19.30
CA ILE A 31 -7.24 -6.12 -19.49
C ILE A 31 -6.88 -6.24 -20.98
N ASP A 32 -7.46 -7.22 -21.68
CA ASP A 32 -7.16 -7.51 -23.09
C ASP A 32 -7.61 -6.36 -24.00
N ALA A 33 -8.69 -5.66 -23.65
CA ALA A 33 -9.15 -4.47 -24.34
C ALA A 33 -8.43 -3.15 -23.91
N GLY A 34 -7.51 -3.23 -22.95
CA GLY A 34 -6.71 -2.10 -22.46
C GLY A 34 -7.47 -1.13 -21.54
N TRP A 35 -8.67 -1.49 -21.07
CA TRP A 35 -9.48 -0.63 -20.21
C TRP A 35 -9.02 -0.63 -18.75
N ALA A 36 -8.18 -1.58 -18.34
CA ALA A 36 -7.71 -1.70 -16.95
C ALA A 36 -6.72 -0.59 -16.55
N ALA A 37 -5.85 -0.17 -17.48
CA ALA A 37 -4.71 0.70 -17.21
C ALA A 37 -4.60 1.84 -18.24
N LEU A 38 -5.62 2.69 -18.29
CA LEU A 38 -5.87 3.67 -19.37
C LEU A 38 -4.66 4.51 -19.76
N ARG A 39 -3.88 4.98 -18.78
CA ARG A 39 -2.74 5.89 -19.00
C ARG A 39 -1.44 5.19 -19.40
N TRP A 40 -1.35 3.87 -19.27
CA TRP A 40 -0.12 3.15 -19.59
C TRP A 40 0.09 3.03 -21.11
N PRO A 41 1.34 2.76 -21.54
CA PRO A 41 1.63 2.44 -22.93
C PRO A 41 0.78 1.30 -23.46
N ARG A 42 0.37 1.35 -24.74
CA ARG A 42 -0.40 0.28 -25.39
C ARG A 42 0.29 -1.08 -25.34
N LYS A 43 1.63 -1.10 -25.46
CA LYS A 43 2.45 -2.31 -25.31
C LYS A 43 2.24 -3.00 -23.96
N TRP A 44 1.89 -2.25 -22.92
CA TRP A 44 1.76 -2.72 -21.55
C TRP A 44 0.33 -2.61 -21.03
N TYR A 45 -0.63 -3.11 -21.84
CA TYR A 45 -2.06 -3.23 -21.50
C TYR A 45 -2.79 -1.89 -21.23
N GLY A 46 -2.22 -0.77 -21.66
CA GLY A 46 -2.85 0.54 -21.56
C GLY A 46 -3.40 1.07 -22.88
N ARG A 47 -3.81 2.34 -22.87
CA ARG A 47 -4.38 3.02 -24.05
C ARG A 47 -3.73 4.37 -24.35
N GLU A 48 -2.68 4.74 -23.61
CA GLU A 48 -1.95 6.00 -23.74
C GLU A 48 -2.87 7.24 -23.65
N MET A 49 -3.87 7.16 -22.78
CA MET A 49 -4.82 8.25 -22.59
C MET A 49 -4.20 9.40 -21.81
N SER A 50 -4.67 10.62 -22.13
CA SER A 50 -4.49 11.78 -21.25
C SER A 50 -5.25 11.57 -19.93
N ASP A 51 -4.89 12.34 -18.90
CA ASP A 51 -5.59 12.26 -17.61
C ASP A 51 -7.09 12.60 -17.73
N ASP A 52 -7.44 13.58 -18.57
CA ASP A 52 -8.81 14.02 -18.81
C ASP A 52 -9.64 12.95 -19.54
N ASP A 53 -9.10 12.37 -20.61
CA ASP A 53 -9.79 11.31 -21.36
C ASP A 53 -9.99 10.07 -20.49
N ALA A 54 -8.97 9.70 -19.69
CA ALA A 54 -9.06 8.58 -18.78
C ALA A 54 -10.09 8.84 -17.66
N ALA A 55 -10.19 10.06 -17.14
CA ALA A 55 -11.21 10.43 -16.16
C ALA A 55 -12.63 10.33 -16.73
N ALA A 56 -12.84 10.72 -17.99
CA ALA A 56 -14.13 10.58 -18.67
C ALA A 56 -14.54 9.11 -18.84
N VAL A 57 -13.59 8.24 -19.23
CA VAL A 57 -13.84 6.78 -19.33
C VAL A 57 -14.11 6.16 -17.96
N GLU A 58 -13.36 6.55 -16.92
CA GLU A 58 -13.60 6.11 -15.55
C GLU A 58 -15.00 6.50 -15.06
N ALA A 59 -15.45 7.72 -15.37
CA ALA A 59 -16.79 8.20 -15.04
C ALA A 59 -17.87 7.38 -15.75
N LEU A 60 -17.67 7.01 -17.02
CA LEU A 60 -18.58 6.14 -17.76
C LEU A 60 -18.70 4.74 -17.13
N PHE A 61 -17.58 4.07 -16.80
CA PHE A 61 -17.60 2.78 -16.11
C PHE A 61 -18.32 2.88 -14.75
N ALA A 62 -18.07 3.98 -14.01
CA ALA A 62 -18.72 4.23 -12.73
C ALA A 62 -20.23 4.48 -12.86
N GLU A 63 -20.67 5.25 -13.87
CA GLU A 63 -22.10 5.49 -14.17
C GLU A 63 -22.82 4.20 -14.53
N ARG A 64 -22.17 3.33 -15.31
CA ARG A 64 -22.66 1.99 -15.65
C ARG A 64 -22.61 1.01 -14.48
N GLY A 65 -21.95 1.36 -13.38
CA GLY A 65 -21.80 0.50 -12.21
C GLY A 65 -20.91 -0.72 -12.46
N VAL A 66 -20.03 -0.68 -13.47
CA VAL A 66 -19.17 -1.80 -13.85
C VAL A 66 -17.71 -1.58 -13.43
N PRO A 67 -17.00 -2.60 -12.91
CA PRO A 67 -15.59 -2.47 -12.60
C PRO A 67 -14.75 -2.46 -13.89
N GLY A 68 -13.59 -1.81 -13.91
CA GLY A 68 -12.65 -1.97 -15.01
C GLY A 68 -11.39 -1.11 -14.88
N PRO A 69 -11.47 0.21 -15.11
CA PRO A 69 -10.34 1.12 -14.99
C PRO A 69 -9.77 1.28 -13.57
N GLY A 70 -8.51 1.72 -13.50
CA GLY A 70 -7.87 2.21 -12.28
C GLY A 70 -6.65 1.42 -11.82
N GLN A 71 -6.25 0.36 -12.53
CA GLN A 71 -5.03 -0.39 -12.21
C GLN A 71 -3.76 0.44 -12.45
N ASP A 72 -3.79 1.35 -13.42
CA ASP A 72 -2.73 2.35 -13.68
C ASP A 72 -2.46 3.30 -12.52
N LYS A 73 -3.43 3.46 -11.60
CA LYS A 73 -3.34 4.34 -10.42
C LYS A 73 -3.08 3.61 -9.11
N THR A 74 -3.53 2.37 -8.99
CA THR A 74 -3.61 1.65 -7.70
C THR A 74 -2.80 0.37 -7.65
N ASN A 75 -2.44 -0.23 -8.79
CA ASN A 75 -1.65 -1.44 -8.82
C ASN A 75 -0.16 -1.10 -8.63
N LEU A 76 0.28 -1.12 -7.36
CA LEU A 76 1.66 -0.89 -6.96
C LEU A 76 2.68 -1.71 -7.75
N TRP A 77 2.39 -3.00 -7.91
CA TRP A 77 3.33 -3.97 -8.47
C TRP A 77 3.54 -3.72 -9.95
N ALA A 78 2.44 -3.67 -10.70
CA ALA A 78 2.46 -3.42 -12.13
C ALA A 78 2.87 -1.96 -12.44
N GLY A 79 2.48 -0.98 -11.62
CA GLY A 79 2.89 0.41 -11.76
C GLY A 79 4.40 0.62 -11.62
N THR A 80 5.03 -0.05 -10.65
CA THR A 80 6.49 -0.01 -10.53
C THR A 80 7.17 -0.77 -11.68
N MET A 81 6.61 -1.92 -12.07
CA MET A 81 7.12 -2.74 -13.18
C MET A 81 7.07 -1.99 -14.52
N VAL A 82 5.96 -1.31 -14.85
CA VAL A 82 5.83 -0.58 -16.12
C VAL A 82 6.83 0.58 -16.20
N SER A 83 7.08 1.26 -15.07
CA SER A 83 8.03 2.37 -15.01
C SER A 83 9.50 1.95 -15.08
N PHE A 84 9.87 0.83 -14.45
CA PHE A 84 11.30 0.51 -14.20
C PHE A 84 11.74 -0.90 -14.61
N GLY A 85 10.81 -1.79 -14.94
CA GLY A 85 11.14 -3.12 -15.43
C GLY A 85 11.80 -3.08 -16.81
N SER A 86 12.63 -4.08 -17.08
CA SER A 86 13.06 -4.40 -18.44
C SER A 86 11.86 -4.91 -19.26
N ASP A 87 11.98 -4.86 -20.59
CA ASP A 87 10.93 -5.39 -21.47
C ASP A 87 10.68 -6.88 -21.22
N SER A 88 11.73 -7.67 -20.94
CA SER A 88 11.59 -9.09 -20.63
C SER A 88 10.80 -9.35 -19.34
N LEU A 89 11.07 -8.57 -18.27
CA LEU A 89 10.27 -8.67 -17.04
C LEU A 89 8.82 -8.25 -17.28
N LYS A 90 8.60 -7.20 -18.07
CA LYS A 90 7.23 -6.73 -18.35
C LYS A 90 6.45 -7.74 -19.17
N ASP A 91 7.07 -8.35 -20.17
CA ASP A 91 6.47 -9.43 -20.97
C ASP A 91 6.07 -10.62 -20.09
N GLU A 92 6.91 -10.99 -19.12
CA GLU A 92 6.63 -12.10 -18.20
C GLU A 92 5.54 -11.80 -17.18
N PHE A 93 5.56 -10.61 -16.56
CA PHE A 93 4.78 -10.34 -15.35
C PHE A 93 3.56 -9.42 -15.54
N MET A 94 3.53 -8.51 -16.51
CA MET A 94 2.49 -7.46 -16.55
C MET A 94 1.07 -8.04 -16.56
N ARG A 95 0.81 -9.07 -17.38
CA ARG A 95 -0.50 -9.73 -17.39
C ARG A 95 -0.85 -10.35 -16.05
N ARG A 96 0.07 -11.13 -15.49
CA ARG A 96 -0.12 -11.84 -14.22
C ARG A 96 -0.36 -10.86 -13.07
N LEU A 97 0.30 -9.71 -13.08
CA LEU A 97 0.10 -8.65 -12.08
C LEU A 97 -1.25 -7.94 -12.23
N LEU A 98 -1.74 -7.75 -13.46
CA LEU A 98 -3.07 -7.18 -13.71
C LEU A 98 -4.20 -8.15 -13.33
N LEU A 99 -3.94 -9.46 -13.40
CA LEU A 99 -4.84 -10.52 -12.95
C LEU A 99 -4.75 -10.83 -11.45
N ASP A 100 -3.75 -10.28 -10.75
CA ASP A 100 -3.37 -10.63 -9.37
C ASP A 100 -3.04 -12.12 -9.20
N ASP A 101 -2.33 -12.71 -10.17
CA ASP A 101 -1.89 -14.12 -10.19
C ASP A 101 -0.50 -14.34 -9.56
N VAL A 102 0.14 -13.28 -9.08
CA VAL A 102 1.47 -13.36 -8.44
C VAL A 102 1.34 -12.91 -7.00
N ALA A 103 1.68 -13.78 -6.05
CA ALA A 103 1.68 -13.39 -4.65
C ALA A 103 2.90 -12.49 -4.34
N MET A 104 2.66 -11.23 -3.98
CA MET A 104 3.71 -10.23 -3.77
C MET A 104 3.92 -9.85 -2.30
N CYS A 105 5.15 -9.45 -1.93
CA CYS A 105 5.45 -8.78 -0.66
C CYS A 105 6.44 -7.60 -0.78
N LEU A 106 6.55 -6.77 0.25
CA LEU A 106 7.47 -5.63 0.31
C LEU A 106 8.68 -5.93 1.21
N LEU A 107 9.89 -5.85 0.68
CA LEU A 107 11.13 -6.13 1.38
C LEU A 107 11.91 -4.84 1.62
N TYR A 108 11.28 -3.92 2.35
CA TYR A 108 11.80 -2.57 2.60
C TYR A 108 12.49 -2.48 3.96
N SER A 109 11.69 -2.47 5.02
CA SER A 109 12.12 -2.22 6.39
C SER A 109 13.04 -3.30 6.95
N GLU A 110 13.97 -2.87 7.79
CA GLU A 110 14.93 -3.71 8.50
C GLU A 110 14.86 -3.39 9.99
N PRO A 111 15.32 -4.30 10.88
CA PRO A 111 15.35 -4.03 12.32
C PRO A 111 16.07 -2.71 12.67
N GLY A 112 17.11 -2.34 11.91
CA GLY A 112 17.87 -1.10 12.07
C GLY A 112 17.50 0.05 11.13
N ALA A 113 16.49 -0.12 10.26
CA ALA A 113 16.10 0.88 9.25
C ALA A 113 14.60 0.79 8.92
N GLY A 114 13.80 1.61 9.59
CA GLY A 114 12.36 1.79 9.34
C GLY A 114 12.05 3.17 8.76
N SER A 115 11.97 4.19 9.61
CA SER A 115 11.75 5.58 9.20
C SER A 115 12.92 6.14 8.37
N ASP A 116 14.16 5.84 8.77
CA ASP A 116 15.37 6.11 7.95
C ASP A 116 15.57 4.97 6.94
N LEU A 117 14.65 4.88 5.97
CA LEU A 117 14.61 3.76 5.03
C LEU A 117 15.84 3.70 4.10
N ALA A 118 16.48 4.83 3.82
CA ALA A 118 17.76 4.84 3.09
C ALA A 118 18.91 4.24 3.92
N GLY A 119 18.73 4.13 5.24
CA GLY A 119 19.67 3.56 6.19
C GLY A 119 19.78 2.04 6.17
N ILE A 120 19.14 1.36 5.21
CA ILE A 120 19.19 -0.10 5.04
C ILE A 120 20.61 -0.64 4.86
N ARG A 121 20.81 -1.87 5.30
CA ARG A 121 22.08 -2.60 5.31
C ARG A 121 22.01 -3.96 4.62
N THR A 122 20.81 -4.49 4.27
CA THR A 122 20.72 -5.66 3.38
C THR A 122 21.56 -5.38 2.15
N SER A 123 22.53 -6.23 1.87
CA SER A 123 23.51 -6.07 0.81
C SER A 123 23.13 -6.90 -0.41
N ALA A 124 23.49 -6.41 -1.59
CA ALA A 124 23.49 -7.17 -2.82
C ALA A 124 24.86 -6.97 -3.49
N VAL A 125 25.65 -8.03 -3.59
CA VAL A 125 27.00 -8.02 -4.18
C VAL A 125 26.95 -8.73 -5.52
N ARG A 126 27.47 -8.08 -6.56
CA ARG A 126 27.46 -8.63 -7.92
C ARG A 126 28.37 -9.85 -8.03
N ASP A 127 27.85 -10.93 -8.63
CA ASP A 127 28.58 -12.15 -8.94
C ASP A 127 28.18 -12.63 -10.35
N GLY A 128 29.00 -12.28 -11.34
CA GLY A 128 28.67 -12.51 -12.75
C GLY A 128 27.46 -11.69 -13.22
N ASP A 129 26.43 -12.41 -13.68
CA ASP A 129 25.13 -11.89 -14.13
C ASP A 129 24.06 -11.88 -13.02
N GLU A 130 24.41 -12.32 -11.81
CA GLU A 130 23.53 -12.35 -10.65
C GLU A 130 24.06 -11.44 -9.51
N TRP A 131 23.24 -11.31 -8.48
CA TRP A 131 23.56 -10.66 -7.22
C TRP A 131 23.36 -11.63 -6.07
N ILE A 132 24.36 -11.71 -5.18
CA ILE A 132 24.26 -12.42 -3.91
C ILE A 132 23.73 -11.46 -2.87
N VAL A 133 22.58 -11.79 -2.28
CA VAL A 133 21.86 -10.96 -1.32
C VAL A 133 22.03 -11.51 0.09
N ASN A 134 22.37 -10.63 1.03
CA ASN A 134 22.55 -10.95 2.44
C ASN A 134 21.94 -9.87 3.34
N GLY A 135 21.06 -10.25 4.27
CA GLY A 135 20.44 -9.31 5.21
C GLY A 135 19.21 -9.85 5.94
N GLN A 136 18.47 -8.93 6.56
CA GLN A 136 17.22 -9.24 7.25
C GLN A 136 16.19 -8.13 6.99
N LYS A 137 15.00 -8.52 6.55
CA LYS A 137 13.82 -7.66 6.48
C LYS A 137 12.83 -7.99 7.59
N VAL A 138 12.00 -7.03 7.96
CA VAL A 138 11.02 -7.17 9.04
C VAL A 138 9.75 -6.38 8.72
N TRP A 139 8.64 -6.77 9.35
CA TRP A 139 7.30 -6.24 9.10
C TRP A 139 6.76 -6.54 7.70
N THR A 140 7.29 -7.57 7.03
CA THR A 140 6.89 -7.92 5.67
C THR A 140 5.55 -8.66 5.67
N SER A 141 4.49 -7.95 5.32
CA SER A 141 3.15 -8.50 5.12
C SER A 141 3.14 -9.57 4.03
N GLY A 142 2.53 -10.72 4.32
CA GLY A 142 2.28 -11.78 3.34
C GLY A 142 3.51 -12.54 2.83
N ALA A 143 4.70 -12.30 3.40
CA ALA A 143 5.96 -12.92 2.95
C ALA A 143 5.88 -14.46 2.86
N ALA A 144 5.18 -15.10 3.80
CA ALA A 144 5.08 -16.56 3.87
C ALA A 144 4.36 -17.17 2.66
N GLY A 145 3.45 -16.42 2.03
CA GLY A 145 2.75 -16.85 0.81
C GLY A 145 3.36 -16.33 -0.48
N ALA A 146 4.26 -15.34 -0.40
CA ALA A 146 4.75 -14.61 -1.55
C ALA A 146 5.62 -15.47 -2.49
N GLU A 147 5.48 -15.25 -3.79
CA GLU A 147 6.36 -15.77 -4.84
C GLU A 147 7.51 -14.79 -5.10
N TYR A 148 7.21 -13.49 -5.12
CA TYR A 148 8.17 -12.43 -5.36
C TYR A 148 8.04 -11.31 -4.33
N GLY A 149 9.16 -10.63 -4.09
CA GLY A 149 9.26 -9.46 -3.24
C GLY A 149 9.86 -8.28 -3.99
N MET A 150 9.36 -7.08 -3.74
CA MET A 150 10.06 -5.84 -4.12
C MET A 150 11.15 -5.55 -3.09
N LEU A 151 12.38 -5.92 -3.43
CA LEU A 151 13.54 -5.81 -2.56
C LEU A 151 14.32 -4.53 -2.83
N VAL A 152 14.61 -3.78 -1.77
CA VAL A 152 15.63 -2.73 -1.79
C VAL A 152 16.85 -3.22 -1.01
N ALA A 153 18.02 -3.15 -1.65
CA ALA A 153 19.29 -3.62 -1.10
C ALA A 153 20.44 -2.68 -1.46
N ARG A 154 21.44 -2.60 -0.59
CA ARG A 154 22.65 -1.81 -0.75
C ARG A 154 23.61 -2.49 -1.70
N THR A 155 23.90 -1.81 -2.80
CA THR A 155 24.83 -2.27 -3.86
C THR A 155 26.13 -1.48 -3.86
N ASP A 156 26.17 -0.32 -3.20
CA ASP A 156 27.37 0.50 -3.05
C ASP A 156 27.44 1.11 -1.65
N TRP A 157 28.53 0.82 -0.95
CA TRP A 157 28.78 1.28 0.42
C TRP A 157 29.56 2.59 0.47
N ASP A 158 30.18 2.98 -0.64
CA ASP A 158 30.99 4.20 -0.77
C ASP A 158 30.16 5.40 -1.22
N GLN A 159 28.92 5.17 -1.67
CA GLN A 159 27.97 6.22 -1.98
C GLN A 159 27.17 6.68 -0.75
N PRO A 160 26.66 7.93 -0.78
CA PRO A 160 25.65 8.38 0.17
C PRO A 160 24.43 7.46 0.23
N LYS A 161 23.73 7.44 1.37
CA LYS A 161 22.69 6.45 1.69
C LYS A 161 21.66 6.23 0.56
N HIS A 162 21.20 7.31 -0.09
CA HIS A 162 20.21 7.30 -1.17
C HIS A 162 20.77 6.93 -2.55
N ARG A 163 22.08 6.96 -2.73
CA ARG A 163 22.78 6.72 -4.02
C ARG A 163 23.53 5.38 -4.05
N GLY A 164 23.42 4.58 -3.00
CA GLY A 164 24.12 3.30 -2.88
C GLY A 164 23.19 2.08 -2.81
N ILE A 165 21.94 2.22 -3.23
CA ILE A 165 20.92 1.16 -3.13
C ILE A 165 20.30 0.89 -4.49
N SER A 166 19.98 -0.38 -4.74
CA SER A 166 19.29 -0.86 -5.93
C SER A 166 17.99 -1.56 -5.56
N PHE A 167 17.12 -1.72 -6.54
CA PHE A 167 15.78 -2.26 -6.37
C PHE A 167 15.61 -3.51 -7.25
N PHE A 168 15.04 -4.58 -6.71
CA PHE A 168 15.00 -5.88 -7.36
C PHE A 168 13.61 -6.52 -7.28
N TRP A 169 13.24 -7.21 -8.35
CA TRP A 169 12.16 -8.18 -8.40
C TRP A 169 12.66 -9.53 -7.87
N PHE A 170 12.61 -9.70 -6.55
CA PHE A 170 13.34 -10.75 -5.84
C PHE A 170 12.51 -12.03 -5.68
N PRO A 171 12.99 -13.21 -6.13
CA PRO A 171 12.28 -14.47 -5.91
C PRO A 171 12.32 -14.87 -4.44
N MET A 172 11.16 -15.08 -3.83
CA MET A 172 11.04 -15.44 -2.39
C MET A 172 11.22 -16.93 -2.13
N ARG A 173 10.92 -17.77 -3.13
CA ARG A 173 10.94 -19.23 -3.03
C ARG A 173 12.25 -19.80 -3.52
N GLN A 174 13.31 -19.61 -2.74
CA GLN A 174 14.65 -20.08 -3.08
C GLN A 174 15.44 -20.46 -1.82
N ALA A 175 16.57 -21.15 -2.02
CA ALA A 175 17.53 -21.40 -0.95
C ALA A 175 18.07 -20.07 -0.40
N GLY A 176 18.33 -20.03 0.91
CA GLY A 176 18.83 -18.83 1.57
C GLY A 176 17.76 -17.82 1.98
N VAL A 177 16.47 -18.03 1.65
CA VAL A 177 15.37 -17.18 2.12
C VAL A 177 14.56 -17.92 3.17
N GLU A 178 14.62 -17.44 4.41
CA GLU A 178 13.84 -17.97 5.54
C GLU A 178 12.81 -16.94 6.00
N VAL A 179 11.53 -17.32 6.00
CA VAL A 179 10.43 -16.46 6.44
C VAL A 179 9.92 -16.92 7.80
N ARG A 180 9.86 -16.02 8.78
CA ARG A 180 9.34 -16.28 10.13
C ARG A 180 8.16 -15.36 10.44
N PRO A 181 6.94 -15.90 10.65
CA PRO A 181 5.79 -15.10 11.05
C PRO A 181 6.00 -14.43 12.42
N LEU A 182 5.59 -13.16 12.52
CA LEU A 182 5.62 -12.37 13.74
C LEU A 182 4.23 -12.29 14.35
N ARG A 183 4.10 -12.77 15.59
CA ARG A 183 2.87 -12.61 16.36
C ARG A 183 2.73 -11.16 16.82
N GLN A 184 1.71 -10.49 16.29
CA GLN A 184 1.35 -9.11 16.63
C GLN A 184 0.58 -9.05 17.94
N ALA A 185 0.53 -7.86 18.54
CA ALA A 185 -0.29 -7.61 19.75
C ALA A 185 -1.77 -7.93 19.51
N THR A 186 -2.27 -7.73 18.28
CA THR A 186 -3.64 -8.10 17.86
C THR A 186 -3.92 -9.60 17.88
N GLY A 187 -2.90 -10.45 18.05
CA GLY A 187 -2.98 -11.90 17.95
C GLY A 187 -2.75 -12.45 16.54
N ASP A 188 -2.72 -11.59 15.51
CA ASP A 188 -2.46 -11.96 14.11
C ASP A 188 -0.97 -12.26 13.87
N SER A 189 -0.64 -13.00 12.82
CA SER A 189 0.72 -13.33 12.40
C SER A 189 1.01 -13.06 10.90
N ARG A 190 0.29 -12.13 10.26
CA ARG A 190 0.47 -11.80 8.83
C ARG A 190 1.77 -11.06 8.48
N PHE A 191 2.43 -10.42 9.45
CA PHE A 191 3.77 -9.82 9.26
C PHE A 191 4.84 -10.86 9.51
N ASN A 192 5.98 -10.71 8.83
CA ASN A 192 7.06 -11.67 8.90
C ASN A 192 8.42 -10.96 9.05
N GLU A 193 9.36 -11.66 9.68
CA GLU A 193 10.79 -11.48 9.45
C GLU A 193 11.19 -12.31 8.23
N VAL A 194 12.11 -11.78 7.43
CA VAL A 194 12.69 -12.48 6.28
C VAL A 194 14.20 -12.42 6.41
N PHE A 195 14.83 -13.56 6.67
CA PHE A 195 16.28 -13.71 6.72
C PHE A 195 16.76 -14.14 5.34
N ILE A 196 17.78 -13.44 4.83
CA ILE A 196 18.33 -13.66 3.49
C ILE A 196 19.81 -13.97 3.65
N THR A 197 20.24 -15.16 3.25
CA THR A 197 21.62 -15.67 3.37
C THR A 197 22.04 -16.27 2.04
N ASP A 198 22.96 -15.59 1.36
CA ASP A 198 23.49 -15.98 0.03
C ASP A 198 22.43 -16.31 -1.02
N ALA A 199 21.25 -15.69 -0.91
CA ALA A 199 20.18 -15.84 -1.89
C ALA A 199 20.54 -15.09 -3.17
N ARG A 200 20.04 -15.53 -4.32
CA ARG A 200 20.43 -14.98 -5.62
C ARG A 200 19.28 -14.27 -6.31
N VAL A 201 19.63 -13.25 -7.09
CA VAL A 201 18.71 -12.58 -8.01
C VAL A 201 19.44 -12.18 -9.29
N PRO A 202 18.93 -12.51 -10.48
CA PRO A 202 19.53 -12.09 -11.75
C PRO A 202 19.57 -10.56 -11.89
N ASP A 203 20.58 -10.00 -12.55
CA ASP A 203 20.59 -8.55 -12.85
C ASP A 203 19.44 -8.14 -13.77
N THR A 204 18.91 -9.07 -14.58
CA THR A 204 17.71 -8.87 -15.40
C THR A 204 16.45 -8.63 -14.55
N HIS A 205 16.46 -8.99 -13.27
CA HIS A 205 15.41 -8.72 -12.28
C HIS A 205 15.60 -7.37 -11.56
N ARG A 206 16.66 -6.62 -11.86
CA ARG A 206 16.83 -5.26 -11.32
C ARG A 206 15.79 -4.33 -11.94
N LEU A 207 15.13 -3.55 -11.09
CA LEU A 207 14.22 -2.49 -11.51
C LEU A 207 15.01 -1.18 -11.54
N GLY A 208 15.09 -0.56 -12.71
CA GLY A 208 15.86 0.65 -12.96
C GLY A 208 17.37 0.44 -13.00
N GLU A 209 18.09 1.56 -13.04
CA GLU A 209 19.55 1.58 -13.11
C GLU A 209 20.21 1.14 -11.80
N LEU A 210 21.44 0.64 -11.92
CA LEU A 210 22.27 0.32 -10.75
C LEU A 210 22.38 1.54 -9.84
N ASN A 211 22.24 1.35 -8.53
CA ASN A 211 22.33 2.40 -7.51
C ASN A 211 21.21 3.49 -7.58
N ALA A 212 20.23 3.33 -8.48
CA ALA A 212 19.08 4.24 -8.60
C ALA A 212 17.83 3.74 -7.84
N GLY A 213 17.99 2.75 -6.95
CA GLY A 213 16.88 2.08 -6.26
C GLY A 213 16.05 3.00 -5.36
N TRP A 214 16.61 4.12 -4.89
CA TRP A 214 15.85 5.12 -4.14
C TRP A 214 14.74 5.75 -4.97
N TRP A 215 14.99 6.04 -6.25
CA TRP A 215 13.99 6.62 -7.14
C TRP A 215 12.86 5.63 -7.43
N VAL A 216 13.21 4.36 -7.66
CA VAL A 216 12.24 3.27 -7.85
C VAL A 216 11.34 3.12 -6.61
N LEU A 217 11.97 3.09 -5.43
CA LEU A 217 11.26 3.00 -4.15
C LEU A 217 10.33 4.19 -3.92
N GLN A 218 10.73 5.41 -4.27
CA GLN A 218 9.86 6.58 -4.13
C GLN A 218 8.59 6.44 -4.99
N THR A 219 8.71 5.98 -6.23
CA THR A 219 7.55 5.71 -7.10
C THR A 219 6.67 4.61 -6.52
N ALA A 220 7.25 3.50 -6.06
CA ALA A 220 6.50 2.44 -5.39
C ALA A 220 5.72 2.98 -4.18
N LEU A 221 6.36 3.78 -3.32
CA LEU A 221 5.70 4.40 -2.16
C LEU A 221 4.60 5.40 -2.54
N MET A 222 4.63 6.00 -3.74
CA MET A 222 3.52 6.83 -4.22
C MET A 222 2.29 5.98 -4.51
N TYR A 223 2.45 4.87 -5.25
CA TYR A 223 1.38 3.92 -5.51
C TYR A 223 0.79 3.34 -4.22
N GLU A 224 1.65 2.97 -3.27
CA GLU A 224 1.23 2.45 -1.96
C GLU A 224 0.37 3.47 -1.20
N ARG A 225 0.77 4.76 -1.22
CA ARG A 225 0.02 5.85 -0.60
C ARG A 225 -1.36 6.06 -1.23
N VAL A 226 -1.47 5.94 -2.55
CA VAL A 226 -2.78 6.02 -3.23
C VAL A 226 -3.65 4.83 -2.86
N ALA A 227 -3.09 3.62 -2.85
CA ALA A 227 -3.80 2.40 -2.46
C ALA A 227 -4.27 2.43 -0.99
N MET A 228 -3.49 3.02 -0.07
CA MET A 228 -3.86 3.19 1.34
C MET A 228 -4.80 4.37 1.59
N GLY A 229 -4.68 5.46 0.82
CA GLY A 229 -5.46 6.69 0.96
C GLY A 229 -6.83 6.65 0.25
N GLY A 230 -7.02 5.73 -0.70
CA GLY A 230 -8.28 5.50 -1.41
C GLY A 230 -9.36 4.90 -0.50
N GLY A 231 -9.97 5.73 0.35
CA GLY A 231 -11.04 5.38 1.28
C GLY A 231 -12.39 4.98 0.65
N ARG A 232 -12.41 4.53 -0.61
CA ARG A 232 -13.60 3.94 -1.23
C ARG A 232 -13.20 2.64 -1.91
N ARG A 233 -13.11 1.57 -1.12
CA ARG A 233 -13.59 0.28 -1.65
C ARG A 233 -15.09 0.48 -1.82
N GLY A 234 -15.51 0.90 -3.02
CA GLY A 234 -16.90 0.77 -3.42
C GLY A 234 -17.34 -0.69 -3.24
N PRO A 235 -18.63 -1.02 -3.36
CA PRO A 235 -19.10 -2.39 -3.32
C PRO A 235 -18.60 -3.15 -4.57
N ALA A 236 -17.30 -3.40 -4.67
CA ALA A 236 -16.71 -4.24 -5.68
C ALA A 236 -16.98 -5.69 -5.26
N LEU A 237 -17.90 -6.32 -5.99
CA LEU A 237 -18.14 -7.76 -6.13
C LEU A 237 -17.57 -8.60 -4.97
N ARG A 238 -18.37 -8.77 -3.91
CA ARG A 238 -18.10 -9.70 -2.79
C ARG A 238 -17.88 -11.16 -3.22
N THR A 239 -18.06 -11.47 -4.51
CA THR A 239 -18.02 -12.81 -5.11
C THR A 239 -16.76 -13.08 -5.94
N ALA A 240 -15.91 -12.09 -6.23
CA ALA A 240 -14.68 -12.33 -6.97
C ALA A 240 -13.68 -13.14 -6.14
N ARG A 241 -12.97 -14.07 -6.78
CA ARG A 241 -11.87 -14.80 -6.16
C ARG A 241 -10.86 -13.79 -5.61
N ARG A 242 -10.40 -14.00 -4.37
CA ARG A 242 -9.25 -13.23 -3.85
C ARG A 242 -8.03 -13.58 -4.69
N GLY A 243 -7.41 -12.58 -5.31
CA GLY A 243 -6.16 -12.80 -6.02
C GLY A 243 -5.02 -13.22 -5.09
N ALA A 244 -3.90 -13.63 -5.68
CA ALA A 244 -2.78 -14.26 -5.03
C ALA A 244 -2.14 -13.36 -3.97
N THR A 245 -1.98 -12.06 -4.23
CA THR A 245 -1.44 -11.12 -3.23
C THR A 245 -2.38 -10.99 -2.05
N ALA A 246 -3.67 -10.75 -2.29
CA ALA A 246 -4.66 -10.64 -1.22
C ALA A 246 -4.76 -11.93 -0.38
N SER A 247 -4.61 -13.09 -1.02
CA SER A 247 -4.59 -14.38 -0.36
C SER A 247 -3.36 -14.56 0.52
N ALA A 248 -2.18 -14.17 0.06
CA ALA A 248 -0.93 -14.24 0.83
C ALA A 248 -0.93 -13.30 2.05
N HIS A 249 -1.53 -12.12 1.94
CA HIS A 249 -1.59 -11.13 3.03
C HIS A 249 -2.68 -11.43 4.05
N GLY A 250 -3.68 -12.24 3.68
CA GLY A 250 -4.84 -12.55 4.51
C GLY A 250 -5.84 -11.40 4.62
N SER A 251 -6.94 -11.63 5.35
CA SER A 251 -7.88 -10.56 5.68
C SER A 251 -7.32 -9.72 6.82
N ILE A 252 -7.44 -8.40 6.71
CA ILE A 252 -7.46 -7.54 7.90
C ILE A 252 -8.89 -7.61 8.46
N PRO A 253 -9.12 -8.13 9.68
CA PRO A 253 -10.39 -7.93 10.33
C PRO A 253 -10.70 -6.44 10.36
N MET A 254 -11.74 -6.02 9.64
CA MET A 254 -12.32 -4.70 9.78
C MET A 254 -13.52 -4.90 10.70
N PRO A 255 -13.38 -4.63 12.01
CA PRO A 255 -14.48 -4.81 12.94
C PRO A 255 -15.63 -3.90 12.51
N ASP A 256 -16.70 -4.51 12.02
CA ASP A 256 -17.94 -3.84 11.61
C ASP A 256 -18.75 -3.48 12.85
N ILE A 257 -18.22 -2.52 13.61
CA ILE A 257 -18.92 -1.99 14.77
C ILE A 257 -19.31 -0.57 14.43
N SER A 258 -20.49 -0.46 13.83
CA SER A 258 -21.27 0.77 13.94
C SER A 258 -21.38 1.12 15.42
N LEU A 259 -20.65 2.14 15.86
CA LEU A 259 -20.67 2.57 17.26
C LEU A 259 -22.08 2.98 17.70
N THR A 260 -22.91 3.44 16.77
CA THR A 260 -24.33 3.70 16.99
C THR A 260 -25.09 2.42 17.32
N GLU A 261 -24.83 1.33 16.59
CA GLU A 261 -25.48 0.04 16.85
C GLU A 261 -24.98 -0.59 18.15
N LEU A 262 -23.67 -0.51 18.42
CA LEU A 262 -23.12 -0.95 19.69
C LEU A 262 -23.73 -0.17 20.86
N ALA A 263 -23.88 1.15 20.73
CA ALA A 263 -24.51 1.98 21.74
C ALA A 263 -25.97 1.54 21.99
N ARG A 264 -26.75 1.26 20.94
CA ARG A 264 -28.14 0.75 21.10
C ARG A 264 -28.17 -0.59 21.81
N ARG A 265 -27.37 -1.55 21.35
CA ARG A 265 -27.31 -2.90 21.91
C ARG A 265 -26.90 -2.92 23.38
N THR A 266 -26.08 -1.95 23.80
CA THR A 266 -25.62 -1.80 25.19
C THR A 266 -26.44 -0.81 26.01
N GLY A 267 -27.57 -0.31 25.47
CA GLY A 267 -28.48 0.62 26.16
C GLY A 267 -27.90 2.01 26.42
N ARG A 268 -26.89 2.42 25.67
CA ARG A 268 -26.09 3.65 25.84
C ARG A 268 -26.34 4.70 24.75
N ASP A 269 -27.22 4.42 23.80
CA ASP A 269 -27.56 5.30 22.68
C ASP A 269 -28.31 6.58 23.09
N THR A 270 -28.90 6.59 24.28
CA THR A 270 -29.56 7.78 24.84
C THR A 270 -28.67 8.62 25.75
N ASP A 271 -27.49 8.14 26.17
CA ASP A 271 -26.55 8.93 26.98
C ASP A 271 -25.99 10.09 26.11
N PRO A 272 -26.19 11.36 26.52
CA PRO A 272 -25.74 12.51 25.75
C PRO A 272 -24.24 12.54 25.50
N ARG A 273 -23.43 11.94 26.38
CA ARG A 273 -21.96 11.86 26.21
C ARG A 273 -21.60 10.95 25.04
N PHE A 274 -22.19 9.75 24.95
CA PHE A 274 -21.90 8.84 23.84
C PHE A 274 -22.43 9.37 22.51
N ARG A 275 -23.60 10.02 22.52
CA ARG A 275 -24.13 10.71 21.33
C ARG A 275 -23.16 11.80 20.83
N GLN A 276 -22.63 12.63 21.74
CA GLN A 276 -21.67 13.68 21.38
C GLN A 276 -20.35 13.12 20.85
N GLU A 277 -19.83 12.06 21.47
CA GLU A 277 -18.58 11.42 21.06
C GLU A 277 -18.71 10.75 19.67
N ILE A 278 -19.82 10.06 19.41
CA ILE A 278 -20.13 9.44 18.10
C ILE A 278 -20.32 10.52 17.03
N ALA A 279 -21.03 11.60 17.34
CA ALA A 279 -21.19 12.74 16.43
C ALA A 279 -19.83 13.39 16.09
N ARG A 280 -18.94 13.54 17.08
CA ARG A 280 -17.58 14.04 16.85
C ARG A 280 -16.78 13.11 15.94
N LEU A 281 -16.84 11.80 16.15
CA LEU A 281 -16.18 10.83 15.26
C LEU A 281 -16.71 10.94 13.82
N HIS A 282 -18.02 11.13 13.65
CA HIS A 282 -18.61 11.37 12.34
C HIS A 282 -18.05 12.64 11.68
N CYS A 283 -18.00 13.77 12.40
CA CYS A 283 -17.38 15.00 11.90
C CYS A 283 -15.91 14.82 11.52
N MET A 284 -15.13 14.06 12.32
CA MET A 284 -13.74 13.75 12.01
C MET A 284 -13.62 12.97 10.69
N ARG A 285 -14.46 11.96 10.48
CA ARG A 285 -14.48 11.16 9.23
C ARG A 285 -14.82 12.03 8.02
N MET A 286 -15.89 12.82 8.09
CA MET A 286 -16.29 13.76 7.03
C MET A 286 -15.17 14.74 6.68
N THR A 287 -14.53 15.31 7.71
CA THR A 287 -13.39 16.24 7.51
C THR A 287 -12.23 15.54 6.81
N ASN A 288 -11.97 14.27 7.15
CA ASN A 288 -10.90 13.51 6.51
C ASN A 288 -11.21 13.15 5.06
N GLU A 289 -12.48 12.86 4.75
CA GLU A 289 -12.93 12.62 3.39
C GLU A 289 -12.68 13.85 2.50
N TRP A 290 -13.03 15.04 2.99
CA TRP A 290 -12.74 16.30 2.30
C TRP A 290 -11.24 16.58 2.16
N ASN A 291 -10.42 16.22 3.16
CA ASN A 291 -8.96 16.28 3.02
C ASN A 291 -8.46 15.35 1.91
N GLY A 292 -9.03 14.14 1.79
CA GLY A 292 -8.72 13.20 0.72
C GLY A 292 -9.13 13.71 -0.66
N GLU A 293 -10.28 14.38 -0.77
CA GLU A 293 -10.73 15.05 -2.01
C GLU A 293 -9.77 16.18 -2.40
N ARG A 294 -9.39 17.04 -1.44
CA ARG A 294 -8.41 18.10 -1.67
C ARG A 294 -7.05 17.56 -2.11
N ALA A 295 -6.59 16.47 -1.49
CA ALA A 295 -5.33 15.83 -1.87
C ALA A 295 -5.38 15.27 -3.30
N ARG A 296 -6.50 14.69 -3.72
CA ARG A 296 -6.73 14.22 -5.10
C ARG A 296 -6.74 15.37 -6.10
N ALA A 297 -7.53 16.41 -5.85
CA ALA A 297 -7.57 17.59 -6.72
C ALA A 297 -6.20 18.28 -6.84
N ALA A 298 -5.43 18.34 -5.75
CA ALA A 298 -4.06 18.87 -5.80
C ALA A 298 -3.08 17.94 -6.53
N ALA A 299 -3.37 16.64 -6.59
CA ALA A 299 -2.53 15.67 -7.29
C ALA A 299 -2.72 15.73 -8.81
N GLU A 300 -3.91 16.08 -9.29
CA GLU A 300 -4.24 16.25 -10.72
C GLU A 300 -3.39 17.33 -11.40
N THR A 301 -2.84 18.29 -10.64
CA THR A 301 -2.02 19.39 -11.18
C THR A 301 -0.51 19.15 -11.10
N GLY A 302 -0.04 18.01 -10.57
CA GLY A 302 1.40 17.79 -10.40
C GLY A 302 1.87 16.45 -9.80
N GLY A 303 1.05 15.39 -9.82
CA GLY A 303 1.41 14.07 -9.29
C GLY A 303 1.17 13.94 -7.77
N SER A 304 2.09 13.37 -6.99
CA SER A 304 1.84 13.13 -5.56
C SER A 304 1.68 14.42 -4.74
N SER A 305 0.53 14.62 -4.09
CA SER A 305 0.29 15.75 -3.20
C SER A 305 0.76 15.50 -1.75
N PRO A 306 1.54 16.42 -1.13
CA PRO A 306 1.88 16.33 0.29
C PRO A 306 0.64 16.42 1.20
N LEU A 307 -0.49 16.93 0.70
CA LEU A 307 -1.76 16.99 1.43
C LEU A 307 -2.28 15.62 1.86
N ALA A 308 -1.91 14.54 1.15
CA ALA A 308 -2.27 13.17 1.54
C ALA A 308 -1.75 12.80 2.95
N SER A 309 -0.67 13.44 3.39
CA SER A 309 -0.09 13.26 4.74
C SER A 309 -1.04 13.72 5.85
N LEU A 310 -1.87 14.75 5.59
CA LEU A 310 -2.93 15.18 6.51
C LEU A 310 -3.95 14.07 6.69
N GLY A 311 -4.39 13.46 5.58
CA GLY A 311 -5.37 12.38 5.56
C GLY A 311 -4.93 11.17 6.36
N LYS A 312 -3.66 10.77 6.18
CA LYS A 312 -3.06 9.63 6.89
C LYS A 312 -2.90 9.91 8.39
N LEU A 313 -2.37 11.07 8.76
CA LEU A 313 -2.19 11.47 10.16
C LEU A 313 -3.54 11.54 10.89
N TYR A 314 -4.56 12.08 10.23
CA TYR A 314 -5.89 12.22 10.83
C TYR A 314 -6.64 10.88 10.87
N MET A 315 -6.42 9.98 9.90
CA MET A 315 -6.96 8.61 9.96
C MET A 315 -6.48 7.85 11.20
N ALA A 316 -5.19 7.95 11.54
CA ALA A 316 -4.67 7.35 12.77
C ALA A 316 -5.44 7.86 14.01
N GLN A 317 -5.67 9.18 14.11
CA GLN A 317 -6.46 9.77 15.19
C GLN A 317 -7.92 9.29 15.20
N ILE A 318 -8.56 9.17 14.03
CA ILE A 318 -9.92 8.64 13.88
C ILE A 318 -10.01 7.22 14.43
N LEU A 319 -9.04 6.35 14.12
CA LEU A 319 -9.03 4.96 14.56
C LEU A 319 -8.83 4.84 16.07
N HIS A 320 -7.86 5.56 16.64
CA HIS A 320 -7.66 5.63 18.10
C HIS A 320 -8.90 6.17 18.82
N TYR A 321 -9.51 7.22 18.28
CA TYR A 321 -10.70 7.84 18.84
C TYR A 321 -11.92 6.90 18.78
N ALA A 322 -12.14 6.22 17.66
CA ALA A 322 -13.21 5.24 17.49
C ALA A 322 -13.06 4.06 18.44
N ALA A 323 -11.85 3.49 18.53
CA ALA A 323 -11.57 2.38 19.42
C ALA A 323 -11.80 2.79 20.89
N ARG A 324 -11.37 4.00 21.29
CA ARG A 324 -11.60 4.52 22.65
C ARG A 324 -13.09 4.63 22.99
N ILE A 325 -13.89 5.20 22.08
CA ILE A 325 -15.35 5.30 22.28
C ILE A 325 -15.96 3.92 22.43
N GLN A 326 -15.56 2.97 21.58
CA GLN A 326 -16.03 1.59 21.66
C GLN A 326 -15.78 0.99 23.05
N GLY A 327 -14.59 1.19 23.61
CA GLY A 327 -14.24 0.73 24.96
C GLY A 327 -15.10 1.39 26.04
N HIS A 328 -15.34 2.69 25.94
CA HIS A 328 -16.22 3.38 26.88
C HIS A 328 -17.67 2.90 26.80
N ILE A 329 -18.17 2.59 25.59
CA ILE A 329 -19.50 2.01 25.41
C ILE A 329 -19.58 0.61 26.03
N LEU A 330 -18.52 -0.20 25.93
CA LEU A 330 -18.47 -1.51 26.58
C LEU A 330 -18.31 -1.43 28.10
N GLY A 331 -17.69 -0.37 28.63
CA GLY A 331 -17.45 -0.22 30.07
C GLY A 331 -16.45 -1.25 30.57
N MET A 332 -16.77 -1.96 31.66
CA MET A 332 -15.86 -2.95 32.26
C MET A 332 -15.58 -4.15 31.33
N ASP A 333 -16.50 -4.50 30.44
CA ASP A 333 -16.32 -5.61 29.48
C ASP A 333 -15.12 -5.38 28.55
N ALA A 334 -14.74 -4.12 28.31
CA ALA A 334 -13.56 -3.76 27.53
C ALA A 334 -12.24 -4.23 28.17
N THR A 335 -12.24 -4.62 29.44
CA THR A 335 -11.06 -5.13 30.16
C THR A 335 -10.88 -6.65 30.04
N LEU A 336 -11.86 -7.34 29.44
CA LEU A 336 -11.83 -8.79 29.28
C LEU A 336 -10.99 -9.22 28.07
N GLY A 337 -10.50 -10.47 28.12
CA GLY A 337 -9.85 -11.11 26.99
C GLY A 337 -10.84 -11.36 25.83
N GLY A 338 -10.34 -11.37 24.60
CA GLY A 338 -11.19 -11.51 23.40
C GLY A 338 -11.97 -12.84 23.31
N ALA A 339 -11.55 -13.89 24.03
CA ALA A 339 -12.22 -15.19 24.01
C ALA A 339 -13.64 -15.16 24.63
N GLU A 340 -13.96 -14.16 25.42
CA GLU A 340 -15.22 -14.07 26.17
C GLU A 340 -16.40 -13.56 25.31
N SER A 341 -16.13 -12.82 24.22
CA SER A 341 -17.16 -12.24 23.37
C SER A 341 -16.57 -11.70 22.06
N ASP A 342 -17.24 -11.96 20.94
CA ASP A 342 -16.88 -11.40 19.62
C ASP A 342 -16.81 -9.86 19.64
N THR A 343 -17.67 -9.21 20.42
CA THR A 343 -17.68 -7.74 20.51
C THR A 343 -16.46 -7.23 21.28
N VAL A 344 -16.05 -7.92 22.34
CA VAL A 344 -14.84 -7.61 23.11
C VAL A 344 -13.61 -7.91 22.28
N ASN A 345 -13.58 -9.03 21.56
CA ASN A 345 -12.50 -9.36 20.64
C ASN A 345 -12.31 -8.28 19.56
N ALA A 346 -13.41 -7.85 18.95
CA ALA A 346 -13.41 -6.78 17.96
C ALA A 346 -12.93 -5.45 18.55
N HIS A 347 -13.25 -5.15 19.80
CA HIS A 347 -12.72 -3.99 20.53
C HIS A 347 -11.21 -4.08 20.74
N ASN A 348 -10.73 -5.18 21.33
CA ASN A 348 -9.32 -5.42 21.60
C ASN A 348 -8.50 -5.34 20.31
N TYR A 349 -9.00 -5.97 19.25
CA TYR A 349 -8.40 -5.88 17.93
C TYR A 349 -8.38 -4.44 17.41
N SER A 350 -9.49 -3.70 17.46
CA SER A 350 -9.56 -2.29 16.98
C SER A 350 -8.56 -1.39 17.68
N GLN A 351 -8.48 -1.50 19.01
CA GLN A 351 -7.57 -0.74 19.86
C GLN A 351 -6.12 -0.97 19.46
N LEU A 352 -5.71 -2.25 19.36
CA LEU A 352 -4.33 -2.60 19.06
C LEU A 352 -3.98 -2.32 17.59
N ASN A 353 -4.91 -2.55 16.67
CA ASN A 353 -4.72 -2.30 15.25
C ASN A 353 -4.72 -0.80 14.90
N ALA A 354 -5.27 0.09 15.75
CA ALA A 354 -5.21 1.54 15.51
C ALA A 354 -3.76 2.06 15.39
N TYR A 355 -2.82 1.45 16.13
CA TYR A 355 -1.39 1.79 16.05
C TYR A 355 -0.74 1.47 14.71
N PHE A 356 -1.30 0.52 13.94
CA PHE A 356 -0.79 0.20 12.60
C PHE A 356 -0.76 1.44 11.72
N PHE A 357 -1.82 2.25 11.71
CA PHE A 357 -1.88 3.49 10.93
C PHE A 357 -0.98 4.60 11.49
N SER A 358 -0.66 4.59 12.78
CA SER A 358 0.30 5.54 13.36
C SER A 358 1.74 5.27 12.93
N ILE A 359 2.07 4.02 12.59
CA ILE A 359 3.45 3.56 12.36
C ILE A 359 3.69 3.22 10.88
N GLY A 360 2.85 2.37 10.29
CA GLY A 360 2.95 1.91 8.91
C GLY A 360 2.67 3.01 7.89
N GLY A 361 3.22 2.87 6.67
CA GLY A 361 3.10 3.87 5.62
C GLY A 361 3.78 5.21 5.94
N GLY A 362 4.74 5.21 6.88
CA GLY A 362 5.47 6.37 7.39
C GLY A 362 4.87 6.91 8.67
N THR A 363 5.64 6.96 9.76
CA THR A 363 5.16 7.29 11.11
C THR A 363 4.49 8.65 11.23
N ASP A 364 3.65 8.85 12.24
CA ASP A 364 2.99 10.13 12.49
C ASP A 364 3.98 11.31 12.66
N GLN A 365 5.21 11.05 13.11
CA GLN A 365 6.29 12.04 13.16
C GLN A 365 6.78 12.40 11.75
N ILE A 366 7.03 11.41 10.89
CA ILE A 366 7.40 11.65 9.49
C ILE A 366 6.30 12.41 8.75
N GLN A 367 5.03 12.09 8.98
CA GLN A 367 3.92 12.85 8.38
C GLN A 367 3.91 14.31 8.84
N ARG A 368 4.16 14.57 10.13
CA ARG A 368 4.27 15.95 10.65
C ARG A 368 5.44 16.71 10.01
N ASN A 369 6.60 16.05 9.81
CA ASN A 369 7.73 16.66 9.11
C ASN A 369 7.36 16.98 7.66
N ILE A 370 6.68 16.09 6.94
CA ILE A 370 6.20 16.35 5.57
C ILE A 370 5.25 17.56 5.54
N ILE A 371 4.32 17.65 6.50
CA ILE A 371 3.40 18.78 6.61
C ILE A 371 4.18 20.08 6.88
N ALA A 372 5.10 20.08 7.85
CA ALA A 372 5.93 21.22 8.19
C ALA A 372 6.76 21.72 6.99
N GLU A 373 7.47 20.83 6.33
CA GLU A 373 8.42 21.19 5.27
C GLU A 373 7.73 21.49 3.94
N ARG A 374 6.75 20.67 3.53
CA ARG A 374 6.18 20.73 2.18
C ARG A 374 4.87 21.51 2.08
N ILE A 375 4.13 21.65 3.18
CA ILE A 375 2.87 22.41 3.21
C ILE A 375 3.11 23.78 3.86
N LEU A 376 3.80 23.82 5.01
CA LEU A 376 4.04 25.06 5.74
C LEU A 376 5.34 25.79 5.33
N GLY A 377 6.21 25.13 4.55
CA GLY A 377 7.47 25.73 4.08
C GLY A 377 8.52 25.94 5.17
N LEU A 378 8.42 25.19 6.27
CA LEU A 378 9.41 25.27 7.36
C LEU A 378 10.74 24.63 6.94
N PRO A 379 11.88 25.05 7.53
CA PRO A 379 13.18 24.44 7.27
C PRO A 379 13.19 22.95 7.60
N LYS A 380 13.97 22.18 6.84
CA LYS A 380 14.19 20.75 7.09
C LYS A 380 15.01 20.52 8.35
N GLU A 381 14.78 19.37 8.97
CA GLU A 381 15.65 18.89 10.05
C GLU A 381 17.10 18.66 9.53
N PRO A 382 18.14 19.05 10.28
CA PRO A 382 19.52 18.86 9.86
C PRO A 382 19.87 17.37 9.75
N GLU A 383 20.33 16.94 8.56
CA GLU A 383 20.85 15.60 8.33
C GLU A 383 22.38 15.63 8.31
N THR A 384 23.02 15.11 9.36
CA THR A 384 24.50 15.12 9.48
C THR A 384 25.18 14.07 8.61
N ASP A 385 24.44 13.09 8.09
CA ASP A 385 24.97 11.94 7.34
C ASP A 385 24.65 11.95 5.84
N ARG A 386 23.99 13.01 5.36
CA ARG A 386 23.36 13.02 4.03
C ARG A 386 24.32 12.79 2.86
N GLU A 387 25.50 13.39 2.92
CA GLU A 387 26.50 13.35 1.84
C GLU A 387 27.69 12.43 2.18
N MET A 388 27.68 11.77 3.34
CA MET A 388 28.75 10.87 3.75
C MET A 388 28.66 9.53 3.01
N PRO A 389 29.79 8.89 2.64
CA PRO A 389 29.81 7.49 2.24
C PRO A 389 29.10 6.62 3.28
N PHE A 390 28.21 5.73 2.86
CA PHE A 390 27.39 4.98 3.81
C PHE A 390 28.21 4.12 4.79
N ARG A 391 29.38 3.62 4.36
CA ARG A 391 30.30 2.89 5.23
C ARG A 391 30.81 3.69 6.43
N GLU A 392 30.80 5.02 6.35
CA GLU A 392 31.24 5.92 7.42
C GLU A 392 30.10 6.34 8.36
N VAL A 393 28.85 6.02 8.02
CA VAL A 393 27.68 6.37 8.82
C VAL A 393 27.71 5.57 10.13
N PRO A 394 27.81 6.24 11.31
CA PRO A 394 27.91 5.55 12.60
C PRO A 394 26.68 4.67 12.86
N ALA A 395 26.90 3.43 13.32
CA ALA A 395 25.81 2.52 13.67
C ALA A 395 25.01 2.98 14.91
N SER A 396 25.58 3.85 15.75
CA SER A 396 25.06 4.21 17.08
C SER A 396 24.22 5.50 17.14
N THR A 397 24.10 6.28 16.07
CA THR A 397 23.32 7.54 16.05
C THR A 397 21.81 7.32 15.81
N ARG A 398 21.33 6.08 15.86
CA ARG A 398 19.94 5.69 15.52
C ARG A 398 19.18 5.05 16.70
N ARG A 399 19.33 5.61 17.92
CA ARG A 399 18.46 5.25 19.06
C ARG A 399 17.37 6.28 19.26
#